data_AF-A0A2E7VAN8-F1
#
_entry.id   AF-A0A2E7VAN8-F1
#
_cell.length_a   1.000
_cell.length_b   1.000
_cell.length_c   1.000
_cell.angle_alpha   90.00
_cell.angle_beta   90.00
_cell.angle_gamma   90.00
#
_symmetry.space_group_name_H-M   'P 1'
#
loop_
_entity.id
_entity.type
_entity.pdbx_description
1 polymer ?
#
loop_
_entity_poly.entity_id
_entity_poly.type
_entity_poly.pdbx_seq_one_letter_code
_entity_poly.pdbx_strand_id
1 'polypeptide(L)'
;MKYSKMQALYDDRQQLAAAFRDLRRKGWWARMNYMCCQSCATAMTDDDKPYIGFHNQDNDNIEWYGYTYLFHGPPEGKREEGQALSKEAVAVIESHGLNVEWDGDMGSRIKVLMGPQDSD
;
A
#
# COMPACT_ATOMS: atom_id res chain seq x y z
N MET A 1 1.87 -23.35 16.26
CA MET A 1 1.77 -22.95 14.83
C MET A 1 0.89 -21.72 14.58
N LYS A 2 -0.34 -21.62 15.12
CA LYS A 2 -1.20 -20.40 15.00
C LYS A 2 -0.54 -19.10 15.49
N TYR A 3 0.22 -19.16 16.59
CA TYR A 3 0.95 -18.01 17.14
C TYR A 3 1.99 -17.43 16.17
N SER A 4 2.61 -18.25 15.32
CA SER A 4 3.61 -17.80 14.33
C SER A 4 2.99 -17.00 13.20
N LYS A 5 1.79 -17.39 12.73
CA LYS A 5 1.06 -16.67 11.68
C LYS A 5 0.58 -15.31 12.17
N MET A 6 0.01 -15.25 13.38
CA MET A 6 -0.45 -13.97 13.95
C MET A 6 0.71 -13.01 14.22
N GLN A 7 1.86 -13.52 14.65
CA GLN A 7 3.05 -12.69 14.85
C GLN A 7 3.56 -12.10 13.53
N ALA A 8 3.71 -12.93 12.49
CA ALA A 8 4.13 -12.46 11.16
C ALA A 8 3.18 -11.39 10.62
N LEU A 9 1.86 -11.62 10.72
CA LEU A 9 0.85 -10.63 10.33
C LEU A 9 0.95 -9.33 11.12
N TYR A 10 1.23 -9.41 12.41
CA TYR A 10 1.42 -8.22 13.24
C TYR A 10 2.66 -7.44 12.82
N ASP A 11 3.79 -8.12 12.61
CA ASP A 11 5.06 -7.51 12.20
C ASP A 11 4.92 -6.83 10.84
N ASP A 12 4.30 -7.50 9.87
CA ASP A 12 4.07 -6.94 8.54
C ASP A 12 3.15 -5.71 8.58
N ARG A 13 2.14 -5.70 9.46
CA ARG A 13 1.32 -4.50 9.70
C ARG A 13 2.15 -3.34 10.26
N GLN A 14 3.12 -3.63 11.13
CA GLN A 14 4.03 -2.59 11.64
C GLN A 14 4.98 -2.07 10.56
N GLN A 15 5.50 -2.96 9.71
CA GLN A 15 6.35 -2.60 8.56
C GLN A 15 5.58 -1.74 7.55
N LEU A 16 4.35 -2.12 7.21
CA LEU A 16 3.50 -1.35 6.30
C LEU A 16 3.19 0.03 6.89
N ALA A 17 2.91 0.10 8.19
CA ALA A 17 2.72 1.37 8.88
C ALA A 17 3.99 2.24 8.88
N ALA A 18 5.17 1.64 8.95
CA ALA A 18 6.46 2.34 8.83
C ALA A 18 6.69 2.87 7.42
N ALA A 19 6.46 2.06 6.38
CA ALA A 19 6.52 2.49 4.99
C ALA A 19 5.61 3.69 4.71
N PHE A 20 4.36 3.65 5.20
CA PHE A 20 3.42 4.76 5.08
C PHE A 20 3.88 6.03 5.81
N ARG A 21 4.58 5.91 6.95
CA ARG A 21 5.21 7.06 7.62
C ARG A 21 6.32 7.67 6.74
N ASP A 22 7.13 6.85 6.09
CA ASP A 22 8.21 7.32 5.22
C ASP A 22 7.70 7.99 3.96
N LEU A 23 6.65 7.44 3.35
CA LEU A 23 5.98 8.07 2.21
C LEU A 23 5.45 9.47 2.59
N ARG A 24 4.81 9.62 3.76
CA ARG A 24 4.40 10.95 4.25
C ARG A 24 5.58 11.90 4.43
N ARG A 25 6.72 11.41 4.96
CA ARG A 25 7.95 12.22 5.07
C ARG A 25 8.51 12.66 3.72
N LYS A 26 8.30 11.85 2.68
CA LYS A 26 8.64 12.13 1.27
C LYS A 26 7.61 13.00 0.55
N GLY A 27 6.57 13.48 1.23
CA GLY A 27 5.55 14.38 0.65
C GLY A 27 4.34 13.68 0.05
N TRP A 28 4.18 12.36 0.25
CA TRP A 28 2.99 11.64 -0.22
C TRP A 28 1.78 11.90 0.67
N TRP A 29 0.61 11.94 0.04
CA TRP A 29 -0.65 11.66 0.72
C TRP A 29 -0.76 10.14 0.93
N ALA A 30 -0.18 9.64 2.03
CA ALA A 30 -0.22 8.21 2.35
C ALA A 30 -1.17 7.91 3.52
N ARG A 31 -2.29 7.24 3.24
CA ARG A 31 -3.37 6.95 4.21
C ARG A 31 -3.66 5.46 4.32
N MET A 32 -3.59 4.94 5.54
CA MET A 32 -4.01 3.56 5.86
C MET A 32 -5.46 3.57 6.31
N ASN A 33 -6.15 2.43 6.18
CA ASN A 33 -7.43 2.18 6.88
C ASN A 33 -8.54 3.18 6.53
N TYR A 34 -8.69 3.47 5.24
CA TYR A 34 -9.69 4.42 4.77
C TYR A 34 -11.10 3.78 4.76
N MET A 35 -12.15 4.54 5.14
CA MET A 35 -13.48 4.00 5.48
C MET A 35 -14.49 3.90 4.32
N CYS A 36 -14.25 4.52 3.15
CA CYS A 36 -15.25 4.58 2.06
C CYS A 36 -14.94 3.70 0.82
N CYS A 37 -13.99 4.08 -0.04
CA CYS A 37 -13.56 3.36 -1.25
C CYS A 37 -12.44 4.14 -1.97
N GLN A 38 -11.83 3.59 -3.03
CA GLN A 38 -10.78 4.28 -3.82
C GLN A 38 -11.26 5.60 -4.42
N SER A 39 -12.47 5.66 -5.01
CA SER A 39 -13.01 6.89 -5.59
C SER A 39 -13.29 7.98 -4.54
N CYS A 40 -13.76 7.60 -3.35
CA CYS A 40 -13.85 8.49 -2.19
C CYS A 40 -12.48 8.98 -1.71
N ALA A 41 -11.42 8.18 -1.87
CA ALA A 41 -10.07 8.57 -1.47
C ALA A 41 -9.48 9.58 -2.45
N THR A 42 -9.63 9.35 -3.76
CA THR A 42 -9.20 10.28 -4.82
C THR A 42 -9.90 11.63 -4.71
N ALA A 43 -11.17 11.69 -4.30
CA ALA A 43 -11.86 12.97 -4.10
C ALA A 43 -11.35 13.79 -2.88
N MET A 44 -10.47 13.21 -2.07
CA MET A 44 -9.95 13.79 -0.82
C MET A 44 -8.42 13.76 -0.77
N THR A 45 -7.77 13.45 -1.88
CA THR A 45 -6.33 13.63 -2.02
C THR A 45 -5.98 15.10 -1.91
N ASP A 46 -4.76 15.37 -1.51
CA ASP A 46 -4.18 16.70 -1.68
C ASP A 46 -3.73 16.78 -3.14
N ASP A 47 -4.39 17.61 -3.95
CA ASP A 47 -4.25 17.59 -5.42
C ASP A 47 -2.80 17.78 -5.89
N ASP A 48 -1.97 18.40 -5.05
CA ASP A 48 -0.54 18.64 -5.30
C ASP A 48 0.39 17.47 -4.92
N LYS A 49 -0.14 16.36 -4.39
CA LYS A 49 0.67 15.24 -3.86
C LYS A 49 0.38 13.91 -4.54
N PRO A 50 1.41 13.07 -4.74
CA PRO A 50 1.17 11.67 -5.06
C PRO A 50 0.46 11.00 -3.89
N TYR A 51 -0.41 10.05 -4.20
CA TYR A 51 -1.26 9.42 -3.20
C TYR A 51 -1.08 7.90 -3.18
N ILE A 52 -1.24 7.32 -2.01
CA ILE A 52 -1.26 5.86 -1.81
C ILE A 52 -2.06 5.49 -0.56
N GLY A 53 -2.81 4.40 -0.63
CA GLY A 53 -3.60 3.95 0.50
C GLY A 53 -4.40 2.69 0.26
N PHE A 54 -5.13 2.26 1.29
CA PHE A 54 -6.00 1.10 1.21
C PHE A 54 -7.24 1.28 2.08
N HIS A 55 -8.28 0.50 1.76
CA HIS A 55 -9.55 0.54 2.46
C HIS A 55 -9.54 -0.33 3.72
N ASN A 56 -10.36 -0.02 4.72
CA ASN A 56 -10.48 -0.84 5.94
C ASN A 56 -10.87 -2.29 5.65
N GLN A 57 -11.73 -2.52 4.66
CA GLN A 57 -12.09 -3.87 4.24
C GLN A 57 -10.90 -4.66 3.67
N ASP A 58 -9.94 -3.98 3.04
CA ASP A 58 -8.71 -4.62 2.58
C ASP A 58 -7.79 -5.00 3.75
N ASN A 59 -7.95 -4.39 4.93
CA ASN A 59 -7.22 -4.75 6.16
C ASN A 59 -7.84 -5.97 6.86
N ASP A 60 -9.17 -6.06 6.88
CA ASP A 60 -9.93 -7.15 7.50
C ASP A 60 -9.73 -8.47 6.75
N ASN A 61 -9.50 -8.38 5.44
CA ASN A 61 -9.29 -9.52 4.56
C ASN A 61 -7.86 -10.10 4.59
N ILE A 62 -6.89 -9.39 5.16
CA ILE A 62 -5.49 -9.82 5.24
C ILE A 62 -5.36 -11.17 5.95
N GLU A 63 -6.12 -11.41 7.01
CA GLU A 63 -6.02 -12.65 7.80
C GLU A 63 -6.44 -13.89 6.99
N TRP A 64 -7.32 -13.68 6.01
CA TRP A 64 -7.86 -14.71 5.13
C TRP A 64 -6.99 -14.95 3.90
N TYR A 65 -6.54 -13.88 3.23
CA TYR A 65 -5.86 -14.00 1.95
C TYR A 65 -4.34 -13.81 2.01
N GLY A 66 -3.80 -13.28 3.11
CA GLY A 66 -2.37 -13.03 3.23
C GLY A 66 -1.86 -11.91 2.33
N TYR A 67 -2.72 -10.97 1.94
CA TYR A 67 -2.31 -9.78 1.19
C TYR A 67 -3.32 -8.63 1.35
N THR A 68 -2.90 -7.43 0.97
CA THR A 68 -3.77 -6.25 0.81
C THR A 68 -3.48 -5.55 -0.51
N TYR A 69 -4.42 -4.76 -1.01
CA TYR A 69 -4.26 -3.97 -2.24
C TYR A 69 -4.22 -2.49 -1.92
N LEU A 70 -3.23 -1.80 -2.47
CA LEU A 70 -3.07 -0.36 -2.37
C LEU A 70 -3.54 0.32 -3.65
N PHE A 71 -4.40 1.33 -3.51
CA PHE A 71 -4.60 2.33 -4.56
C PHE A 71 -3.42 3.30 -4.56
N HIS A 72 -3.09 3.84 -5.72
CA HIS A 72 -1.98 4.77 -5.90
C HIS A 72 -2.24 5.69 -7.09
N GLY A 73 -1.54 6.82 -7.12
CA GLY A 73 -1.55 7.69 -8.29
C GLY A 73 -0.74 8.98 -8.11
N PRO A 74 -0.51 9.69 -9.22
CA PRO A 74 0.20 10.96 -9.21
C PRO A 74 -0.67 12.11 -8.65
N PRO A 75 -0.05 13.27 -8.38
CA PRO A 75 -0.79 14.53 -8.28
C PRO A 75 -1.69 14.79 -9.49
N GLU A 76 -2.67 15.66 -9.32
CA GLU A 76 -3.53 16.10 -10.42
C GLU A 76 -2.69 16.73 -11.55
N GLY A 77 -3.01 16.42 -12.79
CA GLY A 77 -2.28 16.93 -13.96
C GLY A 77 -0.89 16.34 -14.18
N LYS A 78 -0.42 15.41 -13.34
CA LYS A 78 0.93 14.79 -13.42
C LYS A 78 0.91 13.34 -13.87
N ARG A 79 0.01 13.00 -14.82
CA ARG A 79 -0.22 11.61 -15.24
C ARG A 79 1.04 10.95 -15.77
N GLU A 80 1.90 11.66 -16.52
CA GLU A 80 3.15 11.13 -17.04
C GLU A 80 4.17 10.73 -15.96
N GLU A 81 4.09 11.33 -14.77
CA GLU A 81 4.99 11.03 -13.64
C GLU A 81 4.49 9.81 -12.82
N GLY A 82 3.23 9.41 -13.00
CA GLY A 82 2.54 8.43 -12.17
C GLY A 82 3.29 7.11 -12.02
N GLN A 83 3.78 6.52 -13.11
CA GLN A 83 4.47 5.24 -13.02
C GLN A 83 5.78 5.35 -12.23
N ALA A 84 6.53 6.44 -12.41
CA ALA A 84 7.79 6.65 -11.68
C ALA A 84 7.55 6.83 -10.18
N LEU A 85 6.52 7.62 -9.82
CA LEU A 85 6.10 7.81 -8.44
C LEU A 85 5.65 6.49 -7.81
N SER A 86 4.80 5.72 -8.48
CA SER A 86 4.33 4.43 -7.95
C SER A 86 5.46 3.41 -7.80
N LYS A 87 6.47 3.42 -8.69
CA LYS A 87 7.71 2.64 -8.50
C LYS A 87 8.49 3.08 -7.26
N GLU A 88 8.56 4.38 -6.98
CA GLU A 88 9.16 4.87 -5.74
C GLU A 88 8.38 4.35 -4.52
N ALA A 89 7.05 4.37 -4.55
CA ALA A 89 6.24 3.86 -3.45
C ALA A 89 6.46 2.36 -3.21
N VAL A 90 6.54 1.56 -4.27
CA VAL A 90 6.90 0.13 -4.19
C VAL A 90 8.27 -0.04 -3.53
N ALA A 91 9.29 0.67 -4.01
CA ALA A 91 10.64 0.57 -3.45
C ALA A 91 10.69 0.96 -1.96
N VAL A 92 9.91 1.95 -1.54
CA VAL A 92 9.79 2.29 -0.11
C VAL A 92 9.17 1.14 0.68
N ILE A 93 8.06 0.56 0.21
CA ILE A 93 7.40 -0.56 0.91
C ILE A 93 8.34 -1.78 1.01
N GLU A 94 9.03 -2.14 -0.07
CA GLU A 94 9.99 -3.24 -0.11
C GLU A 94 11.18 -3.01 0.83
N SER A 95 11.63 -1.75 0.98
CA SER A 95 12.70 -1.41 1.92
C SER A 95 12.34 -1.65 3.40
N HIS A 96 11.04 -1.78 3.71
CA HIS A 96 10.55 -2.16 5.05
C HIS A 96 10.39 -3.67 5.24
N GLY A 97 10.76 -4.49 4.25
CA GLY A 97 10.77 -5.96 4.34
C GLY A 97 9.53 -6.65 3.78
N LEU A 98 8.64 -5.91 3.12
CA LEU A 98 7.40 -6.44 2.57
C LEU A 98 7.57 -6.83 1.09
N ASN A 99 6.95 -7.93 0.69
CA ASN A 99 6.91 -8.32 -0.71
C ASN A 99 5.76 -7.61 -1.43
N VAL A 100 6.07 -7.06 -2.61
CA VAL A 100 5.11 -6.32 -3.42
C VAL A 100 4.98 -6.97 -4.79
N GLU A 101 3.74 -7.15 -5.24
CA GLU A 101 3.41 -7.55 -6.61
C GLU A 101 2.71 -6.37 -7.31
N TRP A 102 3.38 -5.81 -8.31
CA TRP A 102 2.81 -4.80 -9.19
C TRP A 102 3.46 -4.86 -10.58
N ASP A 103 2.66 -4.78 -11.63
CA ASP A 103 3.09 -4.90 -13.02
C ASP A 103 3.55 -3.58 -13.66
N GLY A 104 3.43 -2.47 -12.92
CA GLY A 104 3.74 -1.13 -13.43
C GLY A 104 2.58 -0.46 -14.16
N ASP A 105 1.41 -1.10 -14.25
CA ASP A 105 0.22 -0.49 -14.84
C ASP A 105 -0.44 0.46 -13.83
N MET A 106 -0.68 1.70 -14.25
CA MET A 106 -1.39 2.70 -13.45
C MET A 106 -2.90 2.39 -13.30
N GLY A 107 -3.43 1.46 -14.10
CA GLY A 107 -4.78 0.92 -13.95
C GLY A 107 -4.90 -0.21 -12.92
N SER A 108 -3.78 -0.79 -12.47
CA SER A 108 -3.74 -1.89 -11.52
C SER A 108 -3.46 -1.41 -10.09
N ARG A 109 -3.90 -2.17 -9.09
CA ARG A 109 -3.56 -1.92 -7.67
C ARG A 109 -2.24 -2.59 -7.33
N ILE A 110 -1.50 -2.01 -6.40
CA ILE A 110 -0.27 -2.60 -5.86
C ILE A 110 -0.68 -3.64 -4.81
N LYS A 111 -0.30 -4.91 -4.99
CA LYS A 111 -0.57 -5.96 -4.01
C LYS A 111 0.61 -6.08 -3.06
N VAL A 112 0.35 -6.03 -1.76
CA VAL A 112 1.36 -6.24 -0.71
C VAL A 112 1.06 -7.54 -0.01
N LEU A 113 2.01 -8.46 -0.01
CA LEU A 113 1.88 -9.75 0.68
C LEU A 113 2.08 -9.55 2.18
N MET A 114 1.28 -10.25 2.97
CA MET A 114 1.18 -10.09 4.43
C MET A 114 1.07 -11.45 5.11
N GLY A 115 1.79 -11.63 6.20
CA GLY A 115 1.87 -12.86 6.95
C GLY A 115 2.89 -13.84 6.37
N PRO A 116 2.86 -15.11 6.82
CA PRO A 116 3.78 -16.13 6.33
C PRO A 116 3.67 -16.26 4.82
N GLN A 117 4.81 -16.17 4.15
CA GLN A 117 4.93 -16.43 2.73
C GLN A 117 5.21 -17.92 2.60
N ASP A 118 4.23 -18.68 2.13
CA ASP A 118 4.48 -20.07 1.74
C ASP A 118 5.35 -20.01 0.49
N SER A 119 6.62 -20.38 0.62
CA SER A 119 7.45 -20.68 -0.54
C SER A 119 6.93 -22.00 -1.10
N ASP A 120 6.26 -21.95 -2.25
CA ASP A 120 5.98 -23.14 -3.07
C ASP A 120 7.24 -24.01 -3.27
#